data_AF-A0A814R9E2-F1
#
_entry.id   AF-A0A814R9E2-F1
#
_cell.length_a   1.000
_cell.length_b   1.000
_cell.length_c   1.000
_cell.angle_alpha   90.00
_cell.angle_beta   90.00
_cell.angle_gamma   90.00
#
_symmetry.space_group_name_H-M   'P 1'
#
loop_
_entity.id
_entity.type
_entity.pdbx_description
1 polymer ?
#
loop_
_entity_poly.entity_id
_entity_poly.type
_entity_poly.pdbx_seq_one_letter_code
_entity_poly.pdbx_strand_id
1 'polypeptide(L)'
;MIQSIQVTSTTAISYRWNATAKTIAGIVGSSGNGSSQLDSPYGLVVDSSGAIYVADAANNRVQKWIIGASSGTTVAGQADGTYSFCPSYSFNPTDVLVDSNGTVYVSDTGYQRIQRWTDGSSSGTTVAGTGRRNGIVLVLTVILMLSNEYVIEE
;
A
#
# COMPACT_ATOMS: atom_id res chain seq x y z
N MET A 1 -64.42 10.72 21.84
CA MET A 1 -63.53 11.85 21.53
C MET A 1 -62.14 11.27 21.35
N ILE A 2 -61.61 11.22 20.12
CA ILE A 2 -60.24 10.75 19.87
C ILE A 2 -59.52 11.92 19.20
N GLN A 3 -58.56 12.53 19.88
CA GLN A 3 -57.70 13.55 19.28
C GLN A 3 -56.56 12.85 18.55
N SER A 4 -56.43 13.13 17.25
CA SER A 4 -55.31 12.69 16.43
C SER A 4 -54.04 13.46 16.82
N ILE A 5 -52.96 12.74 17.13
CA ILE A 5 -51.62 13.32 17.27
C ILE A 5 -51.09 13.62 15.87
N GLN A 6 -50.79 14.89 15.60
CA GLN A 6 -50.10 15.33 14.39
C GLN A 6 -48.60 15.41 14.70
N VAL A 7 -47.79 14.63 13.98
CA VAL A 7 -46.32 14.72 14.09
C VAL A 7 -45.86 15.94 13.32
N THR A 8 -45.48 17.00 14.03
CA THR A 8 -44.99 18.25 13.43
C THR A 8 -43.46 18.26 13.39
N SER A 9 -42.93 17.98 12.21
CA SER A 9 -41.53 18.17 11.74
C SER A 9 -40.47 17.18 12.23
N THR A 10 -39.78 16.57 11.26
CA THR A 10 -38.48 15.92 11.43
C THR A 10 -37.46 16.77 10.68
N THR A 11 -36.62 17.53 11.40
CA THR A 11 -35.49 18.22 10.78
C THR A 11 -34.46 17.19 10.37
N ALA A 12 -34.31 16.96 9.06
CA ALA A 12 -33.24 16.12 8.53
C ALA A 12 -31.90 16.83 8.76
N ILE A 13 -31.12 16.34 9.72
CA ILE A 13 -29.74 16.81 9.93
C ILE A 13 -28.89 16.19 8.82
N SER A 14 -28.55 16.96 7.78
CA SER A 14 -27.64 16.48 6.75
C SER A 14 -26.19 16.62 7.24
N TYR A 15 -25.53 15.51 7.54
CA TYR A 15 -24.08 15.48 7.72
C TYR A 15 -23.41 15.56 6.35
N ARG A 16 -23.30 16.77 5.79
CA ARG A 16 -22.52 16.97 4.56
C ARG A 16 -21.04 16.96 4.93
N TRP A 17 -20.31 15.96 4.45
CA TRP A 17 -18.86 15.88 4.58
C TRP A 17 -18.23 16.94 3.66
N ASN A 18 -17.75 18.03 4.25
CA ASN A 18 -17.02 19.10 3.56
C ASN A 18 -15.52 18.86 3.68
N ALA A 19 -14.95 17.92 2.92
CA ALA A 19 -13.50 17.79 2.86
C ALA A 19 -12.93 18.12 1.48
N THR A 20 -11.70 18.61 1.50
CA THR A 20 -10.89 18.93 0.33
C THR A 20 -9.86 17.83 0.13
N ALA A 21 -9.83 17.22 -1.05
CA ALA A 21 -8.78 16.29 -1.41
C ALA A 21 -7.49 17.06 -1.76
N LYS A 22 -6.35 16.57 -1.27
CA LYS A 22 -5.02 17.06 -1.64
C LYS A 22 -4.17 15.88 -2.10
N THR A 23 -3.47 16.06 -3.22
CA THR A 23 -2.49 15.07 -3.68
C THR A 23 -1.28 15.07 -2.76
N ILE A 24 -0.92 13.88 -2.27
CA ILE A 24 0.18 13.65 -1.33
C ILE A 24 1.26 12.72 -1.89
N ALA A 25 0.98 12.04 -3.01
CA ALA A 25 1.91 11.23 -3.78
C ALA A 25 1.50 11.28 -5.27
N GLY A 26 2.48 11.36 -6.17
CA GLY A 26 2.26 11.51 -7.60
C GLY A 26 1.94 12.94 -8.06
N ILE A 27 1.82 13.12 -9.38
CA ILE A 27 1.41 14.38 -10.02
C ILE A 27 0.02 14.21 -10.63
N VAL A 28 -0.85 15.20 -10.42
CA VAL A 28 -2.21 15.19 -10.99
C VAL A 28 -2.14 15.31 -12.51
N GLY A 29 -2.86 14.43 -13.21
CA GLY A 29 -3.01 14.50 -14.67
C GLY A 29 -1.82 13.97 -15.47
N SER A 30 -0.84 13.33 -14.82
CA SER A 30 0.31 12.71 -15.50
C SER A 30 0.68 11.40 -14.83
N SER A 31 0.68 10.32 -15.62
CA SER A 31 1.38 9.07 -15.26
C SER A 31 2.81 9.10 -15.79
N GLY A 32 3.67 8.25 -15.22
CA GLY A 32 5.05 8.08 -15.66
C GLY A 32 5.92 7.37 -14.63
N ASN A 33 7.20 7.23 -14.94
CA ASN A 33 8.18 6.52 -14.13
C ASN A 33 9.14 7.45 -13.38
N GLY A 34 9.02 8.77 -13.55
CA GLY A 34 9.80 9.74 -12.77
C GLY A 34 9.57 9.59 -11.26
N SER A 35 10.49 10.10 -10.45
CA SER A 35 10.41 9.99 -8.98
C SER A 35 9.18 10.69 -8.38
N SER A 36 8.63 11.70 -9.06
CA SER A 36 7.38 12.39 -8.69
C SER A 36 6.13 11.80 -9.35
N GLN A 37 6.28 10.80 -10.22
CA GLN A 37 5.19 10.20 -10.98
C GLN A 37 4.88 8.79 -10.48
N LEU A 38 3.65 8.36 -10.76
CA LEU A 38 3.13 7.03 -10.51
C LEU A 38 2.51 6.50 -11.81
N ASP A 39 2.45 5.18 -11.95
CA ASP A 39 1.73 4.52 -13.03
C ASP A 39 1.01 3.26 -12.51
N SER A 40 -0.32 3.27 -12.63
CA SER A 40 -1.23 2.26 -12.08
C SER A 40 -0.95 1.89 -10.60
N PRO A 41 -0.99 2.86 -9.67
CA PRO A 41 -0.82 2.56 -8.25
C PRO A 41 -2.01 1.73 -7.73
N TYR A 42 -1.74 0.63 -7.02
CA TYR A 42 -2.79 -0.26 -6.49
C TYR A 42 -2.98 -0.11 -4.98
N GLY A 43 -2.04 -0.64 -4.19
CA GLY A 43 -2.09 -0.60 -2.73
C GLY A 43 -1.22 0.51 -2.15
N LEU A 44 -1.54 0.91 -0.92
CA LEU A 44 -0.74 1.83 -0.14
C LEU A 44 -0.82 1.52 1.36
N VAL A 45 0.22 1.95 2.09
CA VAL A 45 0.23 1.96 3.55
C VAL A 45 0.84 3.26 4.05
N VAL A 46 0.42 3.70 5.24
CA VAL A 46 0.99 4.85 5.94
C VAL A 46 1.69 4.32 7.20
N ASP A 47 2.96 4.67 7.38
CA ASP A 47 3.70 4.31 8.60
C ASP A 47 3.35 5.23 9.78
N SER A 48 3.87 4.92 10.97
CA SER A 48 3.63 5.72 12.18
C SER A 48 4.23 7.13 12.13
N SER A 49 5.13 7.42 11.18
CA SER A 49 5.67 8.76 10.93
C SER A 49 4.83 9.56 9.94
N GLY A 50 3.82 8.93 9.33
CA GLY A 50 2.97 9.50 8.30
C GLY A 50 3.55 9.36 6.88
N ALA A 51 4.67 8.65 6.70
CA ALA A 51 5.19 8.40 5.36
C ALA A 51 4.30 7.39 4.62
N ILE A 52 4.11 7.64 3.33
CA ILE A 52 3.18 6.89 2.48
C ILE A 52 3.99 6.01 1.55
N TYR A 53 3.67 4.72 1.55
CA TYR A 53 4.28 3.73 0.69
C TYR A 53 3.23 3.33 -0.34
N VAL A 54 3.57 3.40 -1.62
CA VAL A 54 2.64 3.13 -2.72
C VAL A 54 3.20 2.02 -3.58
N ALA A 55 2.39 0.99 -3.83
CA ALA A 55 2.66 -0.03 -4.82
C ALA A 55 2.42 0.54 -6.22
N ASP A 56 3.49 0.94 -6.89
CA ASP A 56 3.52 1.59 -8.20
C ASP A 56 3.70 0.52 -9.29
N ALA A 57 2.60 -0.16 -9.59
CA ALA A 57 2.63 -1.50 -10.16
C ALA A 57 3.10 -1.55 -11.61
N ALA A 58 2.67 -0.61 -12.46
CA ALA A 58 3.14 -0.58 -13.86
C ALA A 58 4.62 -0.22 -13.95
N ASN A 59 5.13 0.51 -12.94
CA ASN A 59 6.55 0.80 -12.79
C ASN A 59 7.34 -0.30 -12.06
N ASN A 60 6.70 -1.41 -11.64
CA ASN A 60 7.32 -2.54 -10.94
C ASN A 60 8.15 -2.08 -9.73
N ARG A 61 7.59 -1.20 -8.89
CA ARG A 61 8.28 -0.67 -7.71
C ARG A 61 7.33 -0.33 -6.57
N VAL A 62 7.89 -0.13 -5.39
CA VAL A 62 7.22 0.53 -4.26
C VAL A 62 7.93 1.85 -3.99
N GLN A 63 7.16 2.92 -3.97
CA GLN A 63 7.64 4.29 -3.75
C GLN A 63 7.21 4.78 -2.38
N LYS A 64 8.15 5.37 -1.63
CA LYS A 64 7.92 6.04 -0.34
C LYS A 64 7.88 7.55 -0.53
N TRP A 65 6.84 8.20 -0.02
CA TRP A 65 6.71 9.65 0.10
C TRP A 65 6.69 10.06 1.57
N ILE A 66 7.59 10.97 1.93
CA ILE A 66 7.49 11.71 3.18
C ILE A 66 6.43 12.80 3.01
N ILE A 67 5.66 13.09 4.05
CA ILE A 67 4.67 14.18 4.03
C ILE A 67 5.36 15.49 3.60
N GLY A 68 4.83 16.10 2.55
CA GLY A 68 5.34 17.36 2.00
C GLY A 68 6.49 17.21 0.98
N ALA A 69 6.96 15.99 0.70
CA ALA A 69 7.95 15.76 -0.35
C ALA A 69 7.34 15.99 -1.75
N SER A 70 8.15 16.52 -2.66
CA SER A 70 7.77 16.71 -4.07
C SER A 70 8.02 15.47 -4.94
N SER A 71 8.78 14.50 -4.43
CA SER A 71 9.12 13.25 -5.11
C SER A 71 9.22 12.08 -4.13
N GLY A 72 9.00 10.88 -4.63
CA GLY A 72 9.14 9.64 -3.89
C GLY A 72 10.55 9.08 -3.97
N THR A 73 10.85 8.11 -3.11
CA THR A 73 12.07 7.30 -3.12
C THR A 73 11.69 5.84 -3.29
N THR A 74 12.36 5.11 -4.17
CA THR A 74 12.09 3.70 -4.37
C THR A 74 12.65 2.89 -3.20
N VAL A 75 11.79 2.10 -2.56
CA VAL A 75 12.14 1.28 -1.37
C VAL A 75 12.03 -0.22 -1.61
N ALA A 76 11.38 -0.64 -2.71
CA ALA A 76 11.37 -2.02 -3.17
C ALA A 76 11.18 -2.09 -4.69
N GLY A 77 11.69 -3.14 -5.31
CA GLY A 77 11.59 -3.34 -6.76
C GLY A 77 12.62 -2.53 -7.55
N GLN A 78 12.22 -2.05 -8.72
CA GLN A 78 13.12 -1.36 -9.65
C GLN A 78 13.22 0.14 -9.35
N ALA A 79 14.45 0.67 -9.26
CA ALA A 79 14.69 2.11 -9.21
C ALA A 79 14.82 2.69 -10.63
N ASP A 80 14.06 3.74 -10.92
CA ASP A 80 14.21 4.72 -12.03
C ASP A 80 14.89 4.20 -13.31
N GLY A 81 14.36 3.12 -13.92
CA GLY A 81 14.87 2.61 -15.20
C GLY A 81 16.18 1.81 -15.14
N THR A 82 16.82 1.72 -13.98
CA THR A 82 17.95 0.80 -13.74
C THR A 82 17.45 -0.57 -13.27
N TYR A 83 17.56 -1.58 -14.13
CA TYR A 83 17.14 -2.97 -13.87
C TYR A 83 18.05 -3.70 -12.86
N SER A 84 18.41 -3.06 -11.75
CA SER A 84 19.46 -3.57 -10.85
C SER A 84 18.99 -4.69 -9.92
N PHE A 85 17.70 -4.81 -9.62
CA PHE A 85 17.25 -5.57 -8.43
C PHE A 85 16.28 -6.71 -8.71
N CYS A 86 15.69 -6.76 -9.92
CA CYS A 86 14.86 -7.87 -10.37
C CYS A 86 14.85 -7.84 -11.91
N PRO A 87 15.15 -8.95 -12.62
CA PRO A 87 15.00 -8.99 -14.06
C PRO A 87 13.57 -8.59 -14.44
N SER A 88 13.48 -7.70 -15.42
CA SER A 88 12.30 -6.91 -15.78
C SER A 88 10.99 -7.72 -15.93
N TYR A 89 9.86 -7.01 -15.72
CA TYR A 89 8.49 -7.43 -15.99
C TYR A 89 7.86 -8.48 -15.07
N SER A 90 8.47 -8.77 -13.92
CA SER A 90 8.00 -9.88 -13.08
C SER A 90 7.78 -9.58 -11.61
N PHE A 91 8.24 -8.42 -11.12
CA PHE A 91 7.82 -7.91 -9.83
C PHE A 91 6.56 -7.06 -10.04
N ASN A 92 5.40 -7.59 -9.64
CA ASN A 92 4.12 -6.89 -9.78
C ASN A 92 3.55 -6.57 -8.39
N PRO A 93 3.97 -5.45 -7.78
CA PRO A 93 3.54 -5.07 -6.45
C PRO A 93 2.08 -4.64 -6.51
N THR A 94 1.19 -5.37 -5.83
CA THR A 94 -0.22 -4.99 -5.74
C THR A 94 -0.58 -4.37 -4.40
N ASP A 95 0.17 -4.71 -3.36
CA ASP A 95 -0.06 -4.19 -2.02
C ASP A 95 1.25 -4.13 -1.23
N VAL A 96 1.27 -3.27 -0.21
CA VAL A 96 2.44 -2.99 0.62
C VAL A 96 2.04 -2.88 2.09
N LEU A 97 2.85 -3.47 2.96
CA LEU A 97 2.80 -3.30 4.40
C LEU A 97 4.16 -2.84 4.90
N VAL A 98 4.18 -2.10 6.00
CA VAL A 98 5.39 -1.63 6.65
C VAL A 98 5.30 -1.90 8.14
N ASP A 99 6.34 -2.50 8.72
CA ASP A 99 6.40 -2.73 10.17
C ASP A 99 7.01 -1.53 10.91
N SER A 100 7.00 -1.58 12.26
CA SER A 100 7.53 -0.51 13.11
C SER A 100 9.03 -0.27 12.96
N ASN A 101 9.78 -1.21 12.36
CA ASN A 101 11.20 -1.07 12.07
C ASN A 101 11.45 -0.50 10.67
N GLY A 102 10.38 -0.18 9.92
CA GLY A 102 10.47 0.29 8.55
C GLY A 102 10.71 -0.82 7.52
N THR A 103 10.58 -2.10 7.90
CA THR A 103 10.67 -3.22 6.96
C THR A 103 9.44 -3.23 6.07
N VAL A 104 9.66 -3.30 4.76
CA VAL A 104 8.61 -3.26 3.75
C VAL A 104 8.28 -4.68 3.30
N TYR A 105 7.02 -5.06 3.39
CA TYR A 105 6.49 -6.32 2.86
C TYR A 105 5.64 -6.01 1.63
N VAL A 106 5.87 -6.73 0.54
CA VAL A 106 5.23 -6.46 -0.75
C VAL A 106 4.58 -7.72 -1.29
N SER A 107 3.32 -7.60 -1.68
CA SER A 107 2.59 -8.61 -2.43
C SER A 107 3.07 -8.61 -3.88
N ASP A 108 4.03 -9.47 -4.19
CA ASP A 108 4.58 -9.66 -5.53
C ASP A 108 3.78 -10.73 -6.28
N THR A 109 2.68 -10.29 -6.91
CA THR A 109 1.77 -11.18 -7.63
C THR A 109 2.37 -11.74 -8.92
N GLY A 110 3.40 -11.08 -9.45
CA GLY A 110 4.10 -11.52 -10.66
C GLY A 110 4.95 -12.78 -10.44
N TYR A 111 5.31 -13.08 -9.18
CA TYR A 111 5.97 -14.32 -8.76
C TYR A 111 5.21 -15.09 -7.67
N GLN A 112 3.94 -14.74 -7.43
CA GLN A 112 3.05 -15.41 -6.47
C GLN A 112 3.70 -15.56 -5.08
N ARG A 113 4.26 -14.47 -4.58
CA ARG A 113 5.02 -14.45 -3.33
C ARG A 113 4.83 -13.16 -2.55
N ILE A 114 5.19 -13.20 -1.28
CA ILE A 114 5.41 -12.02 -0.44
C ILE A 114 6.91 -11.83 -0.30
N GLN A 115 7.37 -10.62 -0.60
CA GLN A 115 8.76 -10.23 -0.42
C GLN A 115 8.91 -9.27 0.76
N ARG A 116 9.99 -9.45 1.53
CA ARG A 116 10.43 -8.55 2.58
C ARG A 116 11.66 -7.77 2.10
N TRP A 117 11.63 -6.46 2.28
CA TRP A 117 12.68 -5.52 1.92
C TRP A 117 13.07 -4.68 3.13
N THR A 118 14.36 -4.53 3.35
CA THR A 118 14.92 -3.61 4.35
C THR A 118 15.48 -2.38 3.65
N ASP A 119 15.51 -1.23 4.32
CA ASP A 119 16.02 0.00 3.73
C ASP A 119 17.44 -0.17 3.18
N GLY A 120 17.71 0.41 2.02
CA GLY A 120 18.99 0.29 1.30
C GLY A 120 19.29 -1.10 0.69
N SER A 121 18.39 -2.08 0.79
CA SER A 121 18.63 -3.42 0.22
C SER A 121 18.60 -3.41 -1.30
N SER A 122 19.51 -4.15 -1.92
CA SER A 122 19.53 -4.38 -3.37
C SER A 122 18.60 -5.52 -3.81
N SER A 123 17.94 -6.23 -2.90
CA SER A 123 16.98 -7.26 -3.27
C SER A 123 16.04 -7.59 -2.10
N GLY A 124 14.85 -8.08 -2.43
CA GLY A 124 13.90 -8.60 -1.47
C GLY A 124 14.16 -10.06 -1.13
N THR A 125 13.81 -10.45 0.10
CA THR A 125 13.77 -11.84 0.54
C THR A 125 12.34 -12.37 0.41
N THR A 126 12.15 -13.53 -0.22
CA THR A 126 10.83 -14.18 -0.22
C THR A 126 10.52 -14.71 1.18
N VAL A 127 9.42 -14.26 1.77
CA VAL A 127 8.98 -14.67 3.12
C VAL A 127 7.72 -15.53 3.10
N ALA A 128 6.97 -15.53 1.99
CA ALA A 128 5.87 -16.45 1.76
C ALA A 128 5.66 -16.69 0.26
N GLY A 129 5.08 -17.84 -0.11
CA GLY A 129 4.89 -18.23 -1.50
C GLY A 129 6.13 -18.85 -2.15
N THR A 130 5.97 -19.37 -3.36
CA THR A 130 6.99 -20.24 -4.00
C THR A 130 8.02 -19.47 -4.83
N GLY A 131 7.77 -18.18 -5.10
CA GLY A 131 8.61 -17.36 -5.97
C GLY A 131 8.65 -17.83 -7.43
N ARG A 132 7.70 -18.68 -7.84
CA ARG A 132 7.57 -19.22 -9.20
C ARG A 132 6.23 -18.81 -9.78
N ARG A 133 6.25 -18.39 -11.05
CA ARG A 133 5.06 -17.95 -11.81
C ARG A 133 3.93 -18.99 -11.96
N ASN A 134 4.11 -20.23 -11.48
CA ASN A 134 3.17 -21.36 -11.64
C ASN A 134 3.15 -22.32 -10.43
N GLY A 135 3.48 -21.87 -9.21
CA GLY A 135 3.46 -22.72 -8.02
C GLY A 135 2.09 -22.71 -7.33
N ILE A 136 1.52 -23.88 -7.02
CA ILE A 136 0.27 -23.98 -6.23
C ILE A 136 0.55 -23.41 -4.83
N VAL A 137 -0.35 -22.54 -4.35
CA VAL A 137 -0.20 -21.82 -3.08
C VAL A 137 -1.10 -22.45 -2.01
N LEU A 138 -0.51 -22.75 -0.84
CA LEU A 138 -1.24 -22.85 0.44
C LEU A 138 -0.93 -21.55 1.20
N VAL A 139 -1.85 -20.59 1.22
CA VAL A 139 -1.70 -19.36 2.03
C VAL A 139 -2.33 -19.62 3.39
N LEU A 140 -1.52 -19.68 4.44
CA LEU A 140 -1.99 -19.44 5.81
C LEU A 140 -1.42 -18.08 6.26
N THR A 141 -2.29 -17.08 6.23
CA THR A 141 -2.31 -15.88 7.10
C THR A 141 -1.02 -15.04 7.24
N VAL A 142 -0.91 -13.96 6.46
CA VAL A 142 0.02 -12.82 6.74
C VAL A 142 -0.62 -11.76 7.67
N ILE A 143 -1.89 -11.94 8.07
CA ILE A 143 -2.58 -11.05 9.02
C ILE A 143 -1.96 -11.10 10.44
N LEU A 144 -1.15 -12.12 10.77
CA LEU A 144 -0.68 -12.34 12.14
C LEU A 144 0.67 -11.70 12.51
N MET A 145 1.33 -10.95 11.63
CA MET A 145 2.59 -10.27 11.97
C MET A 145 2.43 -8.84 12.52
N LEU A 146 1.19 -8.36 12.71
CA LEU A 146 0.91 -7.03 13.26
C LEU A 146 0.09 -7.00 14.56
N SER A 147 -0.23 -8.15 15.17
CA SER A 147 -0.96 -8.19 16.45
C SER A 147 -0.15 -8.87 17.55
N ASN A 148 0.89 -8.20 18.05
CA ASN A 148 1.28 -8.39 19.44
C ASN A 148 0.27 -7.65 20.31
N GLU A 149 -0.95 -8.19 20.43
CA GLU A 149 -1.96 -7.83 21.43
C GLU A 149 -3.17 -8.76 21.30
N TYR A 150 -3.01 -10.03 21.67
CA TYR A 150 -4.12 -10.81 22.24
C TYR A 150 -3.55 -11.99 23.04
N VAL A 151 -3.18 -11.71 24.30
CA VAL A 151 -3.08 -12.76 25.32
C VAL A 151 -4.52 -13.17 25.63
N ILE A 152 -4.89 -14.39 25.29
CA ILE A 152 -6.07 -15.03 25.90
C ILE A 152 -5.51 -15.84 27.06
N GLU A 153 -5.50 -15.24 28.25
CA GLU A 153 -5.63 -16.03 29.46
C GLU A 153 -7.10 -16.43 29.57
N GLU A 154 -7.38 -17.72 29.50
CA GLU A 154 -8.03 -18.49 30.58
C GLU A 154 -7.53 -19.93 30.55
#